data_AF-A0A7V9HLS4-F1
#
_entry.id   AF-A0A7V9HLS4-F1
#
_cell.length_a   1.000
_cell.length_b   1.000
_cell.length_c   1.000
_cell.angle_alpha   90.00
_cell.angle_beta   90.00
_cell.angle_gamma   90.00
#
_symmetry.space_group_name_H-M   'P 1'
#
loop_
_entity.id
_entity.type
_entity.pdbx_description
1 polymer ?
#
loop_
_entity_poly.entity_id
_entity_poly.type
_entity_poly.pdbx_seq_one_letter_code
_entity_poly.pdbx_strand_id
1 'polypeptide(L)'
;MAITYDLFVESGPRRKKTMVHVIGLLGCVANGADTEAALAATPEAIRAYRRFLRRQGEMIDPEEPFTTRIIHHVTEGEGLGEGMPYVTFAPDLVPLSEPEVDLYLNRLHGLTDELATWAAARS
;
A
#
# COMPACT_ATOMS: atom_id res chain seq x y z
N MET A 1 12.19 18.92 -2.67
CA MET A 1 11.44 18.32 -3.80
C MET A 1 10.37 17.43 -3.20
N ALA A 2 9.13 17.52 -3.67
CA ALA A 2 8.08 16.64 -3.16
C ALA A 2 8.38 15.18 -3.53
N ILE A 3 8.16 14.26 -2.59
CA ILE A 3 8.32 12.81 -2.80
C ILE A 3 7.33 12.36 -3.89
N THR A 4 7.75 11.48 -4.80
CA THR A 4 6.84 10.81 -5.74
C THR A 4 6.71 9.35 -5.35
N TYR A 5 5.48 8.88 -5.12
CA TYR A 5 5.20 7.46 -4.91
C TYR A 5 4.80 6.77 -6.21
N ASP A 6 5.48 5.66 -6.48
CA ASP A 6 5.15 4.78 -7.58
C ASP A 6 3.96 3.87 -7.19
N LEU A 7 2.96 3.84 -8.06
CA LEU A 7 1.71 3.08 -7.89
C LEU A 7 1.72 1.86 -8.79
N PHE A 8 1.40 0.72 -8.19
CA PHE A 8 1.23 -0.56 -8.86
C PHE A 8 -0.23 -0.95 -8.77
N VAL A 9 -0.91 -1.03 -9.91
CA VAL A 9 -2.36 -1.09 -9.97
C VAL A 9 -2.79 -2.44 -10.52
N GLU A 10 -3.74 -3.07 -9.85
CA GLU A 10 -4.38 -4.31 -10.28
C GLU A 10 -5.88 -4.04 -10.44
N SER A 11 -6.42 -4.22 -11.64
CA SER A 11 -7.85 -4.02 -11.89
C SER A 11 -8.51 -5.27 -12.44
N GLY A 12 -9.67 -5.61 -11.87
CA GLY A 12 -10.54 -6.67 -12.35
C GLY A 12 -11.08 -6.45 -13.76
N PRO A 13 -11.73 -7.48 -14.35
CA PRO A 13 -12.28 -7.40 -15.70
C PRO A 13 -13.15 -6.15 -15.90
N ARG A 14 -12.94 -5.45 -17.02
CA ARG A 14 -13.57 -4.15 -17.33
C ARG A 14 -13.25 -3.03 -16.33
N ARG A 15 -12.08 -3.09 -15.68
CA ARG A 15 -11.62 -2.14 -14.66
C ARG A 15 -12.55 -2.03 -13.44
N LYS A 16 -13.28 -3.11 -13.14
CA LYS A 16 -14.14 -3.21 -11.95
C LYS A 16 -13.35 -3.84 -10.82
N LYS A 17 -13.45 -3.26 -9.62
CA LYS A 17 -12.61 -3.54 -8.45
C LYS A 17 -11.14 -3.31 -8.77
N THR A 18 -10.54 -2.31 -8.14
CA THR A 18 -9.13 -2.00 -8.33
C THR A 18 -8.44 -1.91 -6.99
N MET A 19 -7.27 -2.53 -6.89
CA MET A 19 -6.34 -2.39 -5.79
C MET A 19 -5.11 -1.64 -6.28
N VAL A 20 -4.66 -0.67 -5.50
CA VAL A 20 -3.43 0.09 -5.71
C VAL A 20 -2.47 -0.29 -4.60
N HIS A 21 -1.26 -0.72 -4.96
CA HIS A 21 -0.17 -1.01 -4.06
C HIS A 21 0.87 0.11 -4.15
N VAL A 22 1.30 0.61 -2.98
CA VAL A 22 2.39 1.59 -2.88
C VAL A 22 3.59 0.86 -2.29
N ILE A 23 4.35 0.16 -3.12
CA ILE A 23 5.42 -0.74 -2.64
C ILE A 23 6.51 -0.02 -1.84
N GLY A 24 6.82 1.24 -2.20
CA GLY A 24 7.73 2.08 -1.40
C GLY A 24 7.25 2.38 0.03
N LEU A 25 5.99 2.09 0.33
CA LEU A 25 5.39 2.05 1.66
C LEU A 25 4.79 0.66 1.90
N LEU A 26 5.62 -0.39 1.88
CA LEU A 26 5.19 -1.80 1.94
C LEU A 26 4.07 -2.02 2.98
N GLY A 27 2.92 -2.51 2.52
CA GLY A 27 1.68 -2.66 3.29
C GLY A 27 0.61 -1.58 3.03
N CYS A 28 0.97 -0.46 2.40
CA CYS A 28 0.04 0.60 2.00
C CYS A 28 -0.72 0.22 0.73
N VAL A 29 -2.03 0.00 0.88
CA VAL A 29 -2.94 -0.32 -0.22
C VAL A 29 -4.16 0.60 -0.23
N ALA A 30 -4.71 0.85 -1.41
CA ALA A 30 -5.99 1.53 -1.60
C ALA A 30 -6.88 0.72 -2.53
N ASN A 31 -8.16 0.61 -2.20
CA ASN A 31 -9.15 -0.13 -2.99
C ASN A 31 -10.23 0.81 -3.53
N GLY A 32 -10.81 0.46 -4.67
CA GLY A 32 -11.92 1.18 -5.26
C GLY A 32 -12.83 0.29 -6.09
N ALA A 33 -14.08 0.73 -6.30
CA ALA A 33 -15.05 0.03 -7.16
C ALA A 33 -14.59 -0.03 -8.63
N ASP A 34 -13.73 0.89 -9.02
CA ASP A 34 -13.04 0.97 -10.30
C ASP A 34 -11.66 1.63 -10.13
N THR A 35 -10.92 1.78 -11.24
CA THR A 35 -9.59 2.37 -11.24
C THR A 35 -9.58 3.82 -10.75
N GLU A 36 -10.55 4.64 -11.18
CA GLU A 36 -10.60 6.05 -10.81
C GLU A 36 -10.85 6.23 -9.32
N ALA A 37 -11.81 5.49 -8.77
CA ALA A 37 -12.12 5.49 -7.35
C ALA A 37 -10.92 5.04 -6.49
N ALA A 38 -10.19 4.01 -6.93
CA ALA A 38 -9.01 3.53 -6.21
C ALA A 38 -7.87 4.56 -6.22
N LEU A 39 -7.64 5.20 -7.37
CA LEU A 39 -6.64 6.27 -7.49
C LEU A 39 -7.03 7.50 -6.67
N ALA A 40 -8.30 7.88 -6.63
CA ALA A 40 -8.81 8.98 -5.81
C ALA A 40 -8.66 8.70 -4.31
N ALA A 41 -8.79 7.44 -3.88
CA ALA A 41 -8.60 7.03 -2.48
C ALA A 41 -7.11 6.93 -2.08
N THR A 42 -6.21 6.74 -3.05
CA THR A 42 -4.78 6.47 -2.80
C THR A 42 -4.09 7.55 -1.96
N PRO A 43 -4.28 8.86 -2.18
CA PRO A 43 -3.64 9.88 -1.36
C PRO A 43 -3.98 9.79 0.13
N GLU A 44 -5.24 9.48 0.48
CA GLU A 44 -5.61 9.36 1.89
C GLU A 44 -5.06 8.07 2.51
N ALA A 45 -5.02 6.97 1.76
CA ALA A 45 -4.36 5.74 2.20
C ALA A 45 -2.87 5.99 2.53
N ILE A 46 -2.15 6.73 1.66
CA ILE A 46 -0.75 7.11 1.89
C ILE A 46 -0.63 7.95 3.16
N ARG A 47 -1.46 8.99 3.35
CA ARG A 47 -1.43 9.82 4.56
C ARG A 47 -1.71 9.00 5.82
N ALA A 48 -2.75 8.16 5.79
CA ALA A 48 -3.09 7.28 6.90
C ALA A 48 -1.92 6.34 7.25
N TYR A 49 -1.27 5.76 6.24
CA TYR A 49 -0.11 4.90 6.43
C TYR A 49 1.08 5.67 7.00
N ARG A 50 1.39 6.86 6.48
CA ARG A 50 2.45 7.72 7.06
C ARG A 50 2.16 8.10 8.52
N ARG A 51 0.90 8.34 8.88
CA ARG A 51 0.51 8.58 10.29
C ARG A 51 0.77 7.35 11.16
N PHE A 52 0.51 6.15 10.63
CA PHE A 52 0.87 4.89 11.28
C PHE A 52 2.39 4.78 11.46
N LEU A 53 3.18 4.94 10.40
CA LEU A 53 4.65 4.87 10.47
C LEU A 53 5.24 5.88 11.47
N ARG A 54 4.69 7.10 11.53
CA ARG A 54 5.09 8.09 12.54
C ARG A 54 4.78 7.62 13.97
N ARG A 55 3.64 6.96 14.21
CA ARG A 55 3.33 6.36 15.53
C ARG A 55 4.29 5.23 15.89
N GLN A 56 4.81 4.51 14.90
CA GLN A 56 5.86 3.49 15.07
C GLN A 56 7.27 4.08 15.26
N GLY A 57 7.39 5.41 15.32
CA GLY A 57 8.66 6.09 15.56
C GLY A 57 9.47 6.40 14.31
N GLU A 58 8.93 6.15 13.11
CA GLU A 58 9.61 6.54 11.87
C GLU A 58 9.62 8.07 11.70
N MET A 59 10.75 8.60 11.25
CA MET A 59 10.93 10.02 10.95
C MET A 59 10.27 10.37 9.61
N ILE A 60 8.93 10.43 9.61
CA ILE A 60 8.12 10.77 8.45
C ILE A 60 7.08 11.83 8.81
N ASP A 61 6.95 12.86 7.96
CA ASP A 61 5.87 13.81 8.07
C ASP A 61 4.65 13.31 7.27
N PRO A 62 3.52 12.99 7.94
CA PRO A 62 2.34 12.49 7.26
C PRO A 62 1.68 13.52 6.34
N GLU A 63 1.89 14.81 6.58
CA GLU A 63 1.25 15.88 5.81
C GLU A 63 2.19 16.51 4.77
N GLU A 64 3.44 16.04 4.68
CA GLU A 64 4.37 16.50 3.65
C GLU A 64 3.78 16.26 2.25
N PRO A 65 3.73 17.29 1.37
CA PRO A 65 3.22 17.13 0.02
C PRO A 65 3.95 16.04 -0.77
N PHE A 66 3.18 15.25 -1.52
CA PHE A 66 3.69 14.21 -2.40
C PHE A 66 2.92 14.19 -3.72
N THR A 67 3.52 13.56 -4.72
CA THR A 67 2.87 13.20 -5.98
C THR A 67 2.82 11.69 -6.11
N THR A 68 2.00 11.21 -7.04
CA THR A 68 1.91 9.78 -7.36
C THR A 68 2.05 9.56 -8.86
N ARG A 69 2.59 8.41 -9.25
CA ARG A 69 2.69 8.02 -10.67
C ARG A 69 2.44 6.53 -10.81
N ILE A 70 1.63 6.15 -11.80
CA ILE A 70 1.41 4.74 -12.12
C ILE A 70 2.65 4.21 -12.85
N ILE A 71 3.28 3.17 -12.29
CA ILE A 71 4.41 2.47 -12.91
C ILE A 71 3.95 1.21 -13.63
N HIS A 72 2.97 0.52 -13.08
CA HIS A 72 2.42 -0.71 -13.66
C HIS A 72 0.91 -0.74 -13.44
N HIS A 73 0.15 -1.07 -14.48
CA HIS A 73 -1.27 -1.38 -14.37
C HIS A 73 -1.57 -2.74 -14.98
N VAL A 74 -1.84 -3.74 -14.14
CA VAL A 74 -2.24 -5.09 -14.53
C VAL A 74 -3.76 -5.11 -14.74
N THR A 75 -4.17 -5.44 -15.97
CA THR A 75 -5.59 -5.54 -16.37
C THR A 75 -5.95 -6.88 -17.00
N GLU A 76 -4.97 -7.78 -17.15
CA GLU A 76 -5.12 -9.08 -17.80
C GLU A 76 -4.87 -10.19 -16.80
N GLY A 77 -5.87 -11.06 -16.60
CA GLY A 77 -5.85 -12.12 -15.59
C GLY A 77 -7.25 -12.40 -15.05
N GLU A 78 -7.49 -13.60 -14.55
CA GLU A 78 -8.69 -13.90 -13.78
C GLU A 78 -8.56 -13.30 -12.37
N GLY A 79 -9.68 -13.03 -11.69
CA GLY A 79 -9.68 -12.65 -10.27
C GLY A 79 -9.00 -11.33 -9.88
N LEU A 80 -8.61 -10.50 -10.84
CA LEU A 80 -7.90 -9.26 -10.56
C LEU A 80 -8.74 -8.25 -9.75
N GLY A 81 -8.07 -7.38 -9.00
CA GLY A 81 -8.64 -6.35 -8.14
C GLY A 81 -8.87 -6.78 -6.69
N GLU A 82 -8.36 -7.97 -6.31
CA GLU A 82 -8.53 -8.56 -4.97
C GLU A 82 -7.19 -8.82 -4.26
N GLY A 83 -6.06 -8.39 -4.85
CA GLY A 83 -4.73 -8.59 -4.28
C GLY A 83 -4.24 -10.02 -4.48
N MET A 84 -4.41 -10.53 -5.70
CA MET A 84 -4.20 -11.94 -6.00
C MET A 84 -2.71 -12.32 -5.88
N PRO A 85 -2.37 -13.50 -5.32
CA PRO A 85 -0.99 -13.88 -5.00
C PRO A 85 -0.10 -14.12 -6.24
N TYR A 86 -0.70 -14.24 -7.43
CA TYR A 86 0.02 -14.36 -8.70
C TYR A 86 0.28 -13.00 -9.38
N VAL A 87 -0.26 -11.91 -8.84
CA VAL A 87 0.08 -10.57 -9.31
C VAL A 87 1.41 -10.19 -8.68
N THR A 88 2.46 -10.33 -9.48
CA THR A 88 3.83 -10.01 -9.10
C THR A 88 4.28 -8.74 -9.81
N PHE A 89 4.74 -7.75 -9.05
CA PHE A 89 5.36 -6.55 -9.58
C PHE A 89 6.88 -6.70 -9.61
N ALA A 90 7.54 -5.94 -10.50
CA ALA A 90 9.00 -6.02 -10.64
C ALA A 90 9.77 -5.85 -9.32
N PRO A 91 9.37 -4.97 -8.37
CA PRO A 91 10.02 -4.87 -7.07
C PRO A 91 9.92 -6.13 -6.20
N ASP A 92 8.88 -6.96 -6.36
CA ASP A 92 8.70 -8.19 -5.57
C ASP A 92 9.74 -9.26 -5.92
N LEU A 93 10.38 -9.13 -7.08
CA LEU A 93 11.43 -10.03 -7.56
C LEU A 93 12.83 -9.62 -7.07
N VAL A 94 12.94 -8.50 -6.36
CA VAL A 94 14.20 -8.01 -5.81
C VAL A 94 14.36 -8.56 -4.39
N PRO A 95 15.44 -9.32 -4.09
CA PRO A 95 15.70 -9.78 -2.74
C PRO A 95 15.82 -8.61 -1.76
N LEU A 96 15.23 -8.76 -0.58
CA LEU A 96 15.35 -7.79 0.50
C LEU A 96 16.75 -7.87 1.13
N SER A 97 17.30 -6.70 1.47
CA SER A 97 18.46 -6.60 2.35
C SER A 97 18.07 -6.84 3.81
N GLU A 98 19.03 -7.22 4.66
CA GLU A 98 18.79 -7.43 6.10
C GLU A 98 18.13 -6.21 6.79
N PRO A 99 18.58 -4.95 6.55
CA PRO A 99 17.91 -3.79 7.15
C PRO A 99 16.46 -3.60 6.68
N GLU A 100 16.15 -3.97 5.43
CA GLU A 100 14.76 -3.92 4.93
C GLU A 100 13.89 -4.97 5.59
N VAL A 101 14.42 -6.18 5.79
CA VAL A 101 13.71 -7.24 6.53
C VAL A 101 13.37 -6.76 7.95
N ASP A 102 14.34 -6.22 8.69
CA ASP A 102 14.11 -5.71 10.03
C ASP A 102 13.08 -4.57 10.06
N LEU A 103 13.19 -3.62 9.12
CA LEU A 103 12.23 -2.53 8.96
C LEU A 103 10.81 -3.06 8.74
N TYR A 104 10.64 -4.03 7.85
CA TYR A 104 9.32 -4.56 7.50
C TYR A 104 8.73 -5.45 8.59
N LEU A 105 9.54 -6.23 9.29
CA LEU A 105 9.10 -6.99 10.47
C LEU A 105 8.59 -6.04 11.56
N ASN A 106 9.30 -4.95 11.83
CA ASN A 106 8.86 -3.95 12.81
C ASN A 106 7.51 -3.32 12.42
N ARG A 107 7.34 -2.94 11.15
CA ARG A 107 6.06 -2.42 10.64
C ARG A 107 4.93 -3.45 10.79
N LEU A 108 5.18 -4.71 10.47
CA LEU A 108 4.18 -5.79 10.57
C LEU A 108 3.79 -6.08 12.03
N HIS A 109 4.74 -6.05 12.96
CA HIS A 109 4.44 -6.14 14.39
C HIS A 109 3.55 -4.98 14.83
N GLY A 110 3.88 -3.74 14.44
CA GLY A 110 3.08 -2.57 14.76
C GLY A 110 1.64 -2.65 14.22
N LEU A 111 1.44 -3.19 13.01
CA LEU A 111 0.10 -3.43 12.45
C LEU A 111 -0.68 -4.48 13.25
N THR A 112 0.00 -5.54 13.70
CA THR A 112 -0.60 -6.60 14.51
C THR A 112 -1.09 -6.04 15.85
N ASP A 113 -0.30 -5.18 16.49
CA ASP A 113 -0.64 -4.53 17.75
C ASP A 113 -1.83 -3.56 17.60
N GLU A 114 -1.88 -2.79 16.51
CA GLU A 114 -3.01 -1.89 16.23
C GLU A 114 -4.31 -2.67 16.01
N LEU A 115 -4.25 -3.79 15.27
CA LEU A 115 -5.40 -4.67 15.08
C LEU A 115 -5.86 -5.31 16.40
N ALA A 116 -4.94 -5.79 17.23
CA ALA A 116 -5.25 -6.36 18.53
C ALA A 116 -5.90 -5.32 19.46
N THR A 117 -5.38 -4.09 19.48
CA THR A 117 -5.93 -2.97 20.27
C THR A 117 -7.35 -2.62 19.80
N TRP A 118 -7.57 -2.53 18.49
CA TRP A 118 -8.89 -2.27 17.92
C TRP A 118 -9.90 -3.37 18.26
N ALA A 119 -9.48 -4.64 18.22
CA ALA A 119 -10.33 -5.78 18.54
C ALA A 119 -10.73 -5.79 20.03
N ALA A 120 -9.78 -5.53 20.93
CA ALA A 120 -10.04 -5.47 22.37
C ALA A 120 -10.99 -4.31 22.76
N ALA A 121 -10.97 -3.19 22.03
CA ALA A 121 -11.90 -2.08 22.28
C ALA A 121 -13.36 -2.38 21.86
N ARG A 122 -13.62 -3.54 21.24
CA ARG A 122 -14.93 -3.96 20.71
C ARG A 122 -15.49 -5.22 21.38
N SER A 123 -14.72 -5.86 22.24
CA SER A 123 -15.15 -6.97 23.11
C SER A 123 -15.70 -6.45 24.42
#